data_AF-A0A7J4S5Q1-F1
#
_entry.id   AF-A0A7J4S5Q1-F1
#
_cell.length_a   1.000
_cell.length_b   1.000
_cell.length_c   1.000
_cell.angle_alpha   90.00
_cell.angle_beta   90.00
_cell.angle_gamma   90.00
#
_symmetry.space_group_name_H-M   'P 1'
#
loop_
_entity.id
_entity.type
_entity.pdbx_description
1 polymer ?
#
loop_
_entity_poly.entity_id
_entity_poly.type
_entity_poly.pdbx_seq_one_letter_code
_entity_poly.pdbx_strand_id
1 'polypeptide(L)'
;MPLDAGTVHRFTMLERAVRSLAKQGRFEDSLKLLEEMFGIAPEDAGLSKLKARLAADLIKKAAQAQKIAAATSIVELVDAKVPASHLGAPEKEMLAKAKTDLYSL
;
A
#
# COMPACT_ATOMS: atom_id res chain seq x y z
N MET A 1 18.54 -10.33 9.24
CA MET A 1 18.25 -11.71 8.81
C MET A 1 17.59 -11.65 7.45
N PRO A 2 17.93 -12.52 6.49
CA PRO A 2 17.15 -12.64 5.25
C PRO A 2 15.71 -13.07 5.58
N LEU A 3 14.74 -12.53 4.83
CA LEU A 3 13.36 -12.97 4.93
C LEU A 3 13.26 -14.44 4.55
N ASP A 4 12.50 -15.21 5.33
CA ASP A 4 12.22 -16.60 4.99
C ASP A 4 11.33 -16.69 3.73
N ALA A 5 11.45 -17.81 3.02
CA ALA A 5 10.72 -18.03 1.76
C ALA A 5 9.19 -17.98 1.94
N GLY A 6 8.68 -18.36 3.12
CA GLY A 6 7.25 -18.32 3.43
C GLY A 6 6.73 -16.89 3.50
N THR A 7 7.46 -16.01 4.18
CA THR A 7 7.17 -14.58 4.28
C THR A 7 7.13 -13.90 2.91
N VAL A 8 8.13 -14.14 2.07
CA VAL A 8 8.18 -13.59 0.71
C VAL A 8 7.03 -14.13 -0.15
N HIS A 9 6.76 -15.44 -0.06
CA HIS A 9 5.66 -16.06 -0.81
C HIS A 9 4.31 -15.46 -0.42
N ARG A 10 4.01 -15.35 0.87
CA ARG A 10 2.76 -14.74 1.37
C ARG A 10 2.63 -13.29 0.91
N PHE A 11 3.70 -12.50 1.01
CA PHE A 11 3.69 -11.11 0.54
C PHE A 11 3.33 -11.02 -0.95
N THR A 12 3.98 -11.82 -1.80
CA THR A 12 3.74 -11.79 -3.24
C THR A 12 2.34 -12.27 -3.63
N MET A 13 1.77 -13.24 -2.90
CA MET A 13 0.38 -13.66 -3.10
C MET A 13 -0.61 -12.53 -2.75
N LEU A 14 -0.44 -11.90 -1.59
CA LEU A 14 -1.28 -10.78 -1.18
C LEU A 14 -1.16 -9.59 -2.13
N GLU A 15 0.07 -9.23 -2.55
CA GLU A 15 0.29 -8.15 -3.50
C GLU A 15 -0.50 -8.39 -4.80
N ARG A 16 -0.45 -9.62 -5.35
CA ARG A 16 -1.19 -9.98 -6.57
C ARG A 16 -2.69 -9.90 -6.36
N ALA A 17 -3.20 -10.40 -5.24
CA ALA A 17 -4.63 -10.36 -4.92
C ALA A 17 -5.14 -8.92 -4.75
N VAL A 18 -4.42 -8.09 -4.00
CA VAL A 18 -4.71 -6.66 -3.81
C VAL A 18 -4.79 -5.94 -5.15
N ARG A 19 -3.78 -6.14 -6.02
CA ARG A 19 -3.74 -5.52 -7.36
C ARG A 19 -4.90 -6.00 -8.25
N SER A 20 -5.26 -7.28 -8.17
CA SER A 20 -6.37 -7.85 -8.94
C SER A 20 -7.71 -7.24 -8.53
N LEU A 21 -7.97 -7.16 -7.23
CA LEU A 21 -9.20 -6.57 -6.68
C LEU A 21 -9.31 -5.08 -7.00
N ALA A 22 -8.22 -4.33 -6.90
CA ALA A 22 -8.20 -2.91 -7.22
C ALA A 22 -8.50 -2.64 -8.69
N LYS A 23 -8.01 -3.51 -9.61
CA LYS A 23 -8.36 -3.45 -11.03
C LYS A 23 -9.85 -3.69 -11.29
N GLN A 24 -10.51 -4.47 -10.44
CA GLN A 24 -11.96 -4.72 -10.51
C GLN A 24 -12.78 -3.62 -9.82
N GLY A 25 -12.14 -2.56 -9.29
CA GLY A 25 -12.82 -1.51 -8.51
C GLY A 25 -13.23 -1.96 -7.11
N ARG A 26 -12.82 -3.16 -6.67
CA ARG A 26 -13.14 -3.74 -5.36
C ARG A 26 -12.16 -3.26 -4.27
N PHE A 27 -12.10 -1.94 -4.09
CA PHE A 27 -11.11 -1.32 -3.20
C PHE A 27 -11.29 -1.67 -1.72
N GLU A 28 -12.52 -1.93 -1.26
CA GLU A 28 -12.78 -2.36 0.12
C GLU A 28 -12.20 -3.74 0.41
N ASP A 29 -12.31 -4.68 -0.54
CA ASP A 29 -11.69 -6.00 -0.42
C ASP A 29 -10.17 -5.92 -0.55
N SER A 30 -9.67 -5.05 -1.45
CA SER A 30 -8.23 -4.75 -1.54
C SER A 30 -7.68 -4.23 -0.22
N LEU A 31 -8.42 -3.37 0.49
CA LEU A 31 -7.98 -2.77 1.75
C LEU A 31 -7.76 -3.83 2.83
N LYS A 32 -8.70 -4.79 2.98
CA LYS A 32 -8.56 -5.89 3.95
C LYS A 32 -7.29 -6.71 3.73
N LEU A 33 -6.99 -7.03 2.46
CA LEU A 33 -5.77 -7.75 2.12
C LEU A 33 -4.51 -6.90 2.27
N LEU A 34 -4.62 -5.58 2.05
CA LEU A 34 -3.53 -4.63 2.26
C LEU A 34 -3.16 -4.52 3.74
N GLU A 35 -4.15 -4.51 4.64
CA GLU A 35 -3.94 -4.54 6.09
C GLU A 35 -3.17 -5.80 6.54
N GLU A 36 -3.57 -6.97 6.04
CA GLU A 36 -2.86 -8.22 6.30
C GLU A 36 -1.42 -8.16 5.77
N MET A 37 -1.25 -7.67 4.53
CA MET A 37 0.07 -7.55 3.90
C MET A 37 0.99 -6.61 4.68
N PHE A 38 0.44 -5.56 5.29
CA PHE A 38 1.22 -4.60 6.08
C PHE A 38 1.73 -5.20 7.38
N GLY A 39 1.05 -6.20 7.94
CA GLY A 39 1.50 -6.98 9.08
C GLY A 39 2.65 -7.95 8.80
N ILE A 40 2.99 -8.21 7.53
CA ILE A 40 4.07 -9.14 7.17
C ILE A 40 5.43 -8.45 7.35
N ALA A 41 6.24 -8.92 8.30
CA ALA A 41 7.60 -8.42 8.55
C ALA A 41 7.68 -6.87 8.55
N PRO A 42 6.98 -6.19 9.49
CA PRO A 42 6.92 -4.72 9.54
C PRO A 42 8.29 -4.07 9.79
N GLU A 43 9.25 -4.80 10.35
CA GLU A 43 10.62 -4.32 10.56
C GLU A 43 11.48 -4.34 9.29
N ASP A 44 11.05 -5.02 8.22
CA ASP A 44 11.82 -5.11 6.99
C ASP A 44 11.63 -3.88 6.10
N ALA A 45 12.70 -3.08 5.99
CA ALA A 45 12.66 -1.85 5.20
C ALA A 45 12.44 -2.10 3.69
N GLY A 46 12.86 -3.25 3.16
CA GLY A 46 12.63 -3.62 1.76
C GLY A 46 11.14 -3.80 1.48
N LEU A 47 10.46 -4.60 2.31
CA LEU A 47 9.02 -4.80 2.24
C LEU A 47 8.26 -3.52 2.55
N SER A 48 8.70 -2.70 3.51
CA SER A 48 8.08 -1.38 3.77
C SER A 48 8.08 -0.49 2.53
N LYS A 49 9.16 -0.46 1.74
CA LYS A 49 9.20 0.29 0.48
C LYS A 49 8.21 -0.28 -0.55
N LEU A 50 8.13 -1.61 -0.68
CA LEU A 50 7.17 -2.25 -1.59
C LEU A 50 5.71 -1.97 -1.17
N LYS A 51 5.41 -2.04 0.13
CA LYS A 51 4.13 -1.66 0.74
C LYS A 51 3.75 -0.21 0.39
N ALA A 52 4.67 0.73 0.60
CA ALA A 52 4.48 2.13 0.28
C ALA A 52 4.20 2.36 -1.22
N ARG A 53 4.97 1.73 -2.10
CA ARG A 53 4.76 1.83 -3.56
C ARG A 53 3.41 1.25 -3.99
N LEU A 54 3.03 0.10 -3.45
CA LEU A 54 1.73 -0.50 -3.73
C LEU A 54 0.60 0.42 -3.25
N ALA A 55 0.69 0.94 -2.03
CA ALA A 55 -0.34 1.82 -1.49
C ALA A 55 -0.45 3.12 -2.28
N ALA A 56 0.65 3.74 -2.70
CA ALA A 56 0.62 4.93 -3.55
C ALA A 56 -0.14 4.68 -4.88
N ASP A 57 0.10 3.52 -5.52
CA ASP A 57 -0.63 3.10 -6.72
C ASP A 57 -2.12 2.89 -6.45
N LEU A 58 -2.48 2.29 -5.31
CA LEU A 58 -3.88 2.07 -4.92
C LEU A 58 -4.61 3.36 -4.58
N ILE A 59 -3.97 4.29 -3.86
CA ILE A 59 -4.54 5.61 -3.55
C ILE A 59 -4.88 6.31 -4.86
N LYS A 60 -3.94 6.35 -5.80
CA LYS A 60 -4.17 6.96 -7.11
C LYS A 60 -5.34 6.32 -7.86
N LYS A 61 -5.40 4.99 -7.90
CA LYS A 61 -6.50 4.25 -8.57
C LYS A 61 -7.85 4.47 -7.91
N ALA A 62 -7.90 4.44 -6.58
CA ALA A 62 -9.11 4.67 -5.82
C ALA A 62 -9.61 6.11 -6.02
N ALA A 63 -8.70 7.09 -5.97
CA ALA A 63 -8.99 8.50 -6.24
C ALA A 63 -9.56 8.70 -7.66
N GLN A 64 -8.92 8.12 -8.69
CA GLN A 64 -9.40 8.15 -10.08
C GLN A 64 -10.77 7.50 -10.26
N ALA A 65 -11.08 6.45 -9.49
CA ALA A 65 -12.37 5.79 -9.48
C ALA A 65 -13.43 6.49 -8.59
N GLN A 66 -13.13 7.71 -8.09
CA GLN A 66 -13.97 8.47 -7.14
C GLN A 66 -14.28 7.70 -5.84
N LYS A 67 -13.44 6.72 -5.48
CA LYS A 67 -13.52 5.96 -4.23
C LYS A 67 -12.70 6.64 -3.13
N ILE A 68 -13.04 7.90 -2.84
CA ILE A 68 -12.29 8.78 -1.94
C ILE A 68 -12.13 8.15 -0.55
N ALA A 69 -13.19 7.60 0.03
CA ALA A 69 -13.13 6.94 1.34
C ALA A 69 -12.09 5.80 1.37
N ALA A 70 -12.05 4.95 0.35
CA ALA A 70 -11.07 3.88 0.27
C ALA A 70 -9.64 4.42 0.10
N ALA A 71 -9.46 5.47 -0.71
CA ALA A 71 -8.16 6.13 -0.88
C ALA A 71 -7.66 6.72 0.46
N THR A 72 -8.54 7.38 1.22
CA THR A 72 -8.24 7.92 2.55
C THR A 72 -7.84 6.81 3.53
N SER A 73 -8.59 5.70 3.59
CA SER A 73 -8.23 4.58 4.47
C SER A 73 -6.89 3.95 4.12
N ILE A 74 -6.52 3.91 2.82
CA ILE A 74 -5.18 3.45 2.42
C ILE A 74 -4.09 4.41 2.91
N VAL A 75 -4.33 5.73 2.86
CA VAL A 75 -3.41 6.74 3.41
C VAL A 75 -3.20 6.53 4.90
N GLU A 76 -4.29 6.41 5.66
CA GLU A 76 -4.25 6.17 7.11
C GLU A 76 -3.49 4.89 7.45
N LEU A 77 -3.72 3.83 6.67
CA LEU A 77 -3.04 2.55 6.88
C LEU A 77 -1.53 2.65 6.63
N VAL A 78 -1.09 3.37 5.59
CA VAL A 78 0.34 3.62 5.35
C VAL A 78 0.96 4.40 6.48
N ASP A 79 0.32 5.49 6.90
CA ASP A 79 0.86 6.35 7.96
C ASP A 79 0.93 5.61 9.31
N ALA A 80 0.01 4.68 9.56
CA ALA A 80 -0.02 3.88 10.79
C ALA A 80 0.97 2.71 10.81
N LYS A 81 1.26 2.08 9.66
CA LYS A 81 1.95 0.77 9.61
C LYS A 81 3.29 0.78 8.87
N VAL A 82 3.59 1.81 8.10
CA VAL A 82 4.85 1.90 7.33
C VAL A 82 5.77 2.93 7.99
N PRO A 83 6.87 2.49 8.64
CA PRO A 83 7.78 3.42 9.30
C PRO A 83 8.42 4.39 8.29
N ALA A 84 8.31 5.70 8.55
CA ALA A 84 8.90 6.72 7.67
C ALA A 84 10.43 6.64 7.57
N SER A 85 11.09 6.02 8.56
CA SER A 85 12.52 5.71 8.57
C SER A 85 12.90 4.63 7.54
N HIS A 86 11.96 3.77 7.13
CA HIS A 86 12.20 2.72 6.14
C HIS A 86 12.13 3.26 4.70
N LEU A 87 11.50 4.42 4.51
CA LEU A 87 11.20 4.97 3.20
C LEU A 87 12.33 5.87 2.69
N GLY A 88 12.72 5.66 1.42
CA GLY A 88 13.62 6.56 0.71
C GLY A 88 12.88 7.78 0.18
N ALA A 89 13.64 8.70 -0.43
CA ALA A 89 13.09 9.82 -1.19
C ALA A 89 12.01 9.40 -2.21
N PRO A 90 12.21 8.38 -3.07
CA PRO A 90 11.20 8.06 -4.09
C PRO A 90 9.87 7.58 -3.50
N GLU A 91 9.88 6.76 -2.45
CA GLU A 91 8.63 6.32 -1.82
C GLU A 91 7.90 7.47 -1.14
N LYS A 92 8.64 8.37 -0.48
CA LYS A 92 8.07 9.56 0.17
C LYS A 92 7.44 10.49 -0.86
N GLU A 93 8.12 10.75 -1.97
CA GLU A 93 7.61 11.58 -3.06
C GLU A 93 6.37 10.96 -3.72
N MET A 94 6.38 9.65 -3.97
CA MET A 94 5.22 8.94 -4.53
C MET A 94 4.00 9.03 -3.62
N LEU A 95 4.17 8.79 -2.31
CA LEU A 95 3.09 8.91 -1.33
C LEU A 95 2.61 10.34 -1.20
N ALA A 96 3.53 11.32 -1.12
CA ALA A 96 3.17 12.73 -1.04
C ALA A 96 2.34 13.15 -2.26
N LYS A 97 2.77 12.76 -3.47
CA LYS A 97 2.02 13.03 -4.70
C LYS A 97 0.64 12.37 -4.67
N ALA A 98 0.55 11.09 -4.30
CA ALA A 98 -0.74 10.39 -4.23
C ALA A 98 -1.70 11.03 -3.22
N LYS A 99 -1.20 11.52 -2.07
CA LYS A 99 -1.98 12.27 -1.08
C LYS A 99 -2.44 13.62 -1.62
N THR A 100 -1.54 14.38 -2.24
CA THR A 100 -1.89 15.68 -2.85
C THR A 100 -2.96 15.51 -3.92
N ASP A 101 -2.79 14.51 -4.80
CA ASP A 101 -3.76 14.20 -5.86
C ASP A 101 -5.13 13.87 -5.24
N LEU A 102 -5.18 13.10 -4.14
CA LEU A 102 -6.43 12.78 -3.44
C LEU A 102 -7.13 14.00 -2.84
N TYR A 103 -6.39 14.91 -2.21
CA TYR A 103 -6.96 16.10 -1.56
C TYR A 103 -7.24 17.27 -2.51
N SER A 104 -6.81 17.16 -3.77
CA SER A 104 -7.05 18.17 -4.82
C SER A 104 -8.25 17.83 -5.72
N LEU A 105 -8.96 16.73 -5.45
CA LEU A 105 -10.19 16.31 -6.13
C LEU A 105 -11.42 17.04 -5.61
#